data_AF-A0A9X2ZL43-F1
#
_entry.id   AF-A0A9X2ZL43-F1
#
_cell.length_a   1.000
_cell.length_b   1.000
_cell.length_c   1.000
_cell.angle_alpha   90.00
_cell.angle_beta   90.00
_cell.angle_gamma   90.00
#
_symmetry.space_group_name_H-M   'P 1'
#
loop_
_entity.id
_entity.type
_entity.pdbx_description
1 polymer ?
#
loop_
_entity_poly.entity_id
_entity_poly.type
_entity_poly.pdbx_seq_one_letter_code
_entity_poly.pdbx_strand_id
1 'polypeptide(L)'
;MKHNFCYILISLFLISCNSKAPIEVKQIVSNEIVTILPSLKNPSIKDSIVISIPTEFEIIINYSVSYIAWHYSIDGKILWDDFVEYQVYNKQNKTKPIHQLNFNEALNDKSINIIIKERNHLISKKNAQELLKKYDINRSLDNLKFKDTIKLTTYDKFRIENKEMINDFNKINDSIKFRVMKGDGSFFYIDKKINW
;
A
#
# COMPACT_ATOMS: atom_id res chain seq x y z
N MET A 1 19.68 48.49 26.88
CA MET A 1 20.04 47.05 26.94
C MET A 1 18.95 46.13 27.49
N LYS A 2 17.91 46.59 28.22
CA LYS A 2 16.84 45.71 28.73
C LYS A 2 15.81 45.25 27.69
N HIS A 3 15.53 46.05 26.65
CA HIS A 3 14.55 45.69 25.63
C HIS A 3 15.00 44.55 24.70
N ASN A 4 16.30 44.44 24.40
CA ASN A 4 16.81 43.39 23.50
C ASN A 4 16.73 41.98 24.12
N PHE A 5 16.70 41.87 25.44
CA PHE A 5 16.58 40.59 26.14
C PHE A 5 15.14 40.03 26.09
N CYS A 6 14.13 40.91 26.07
CA CYS A 6 12.73 40.50 25.91
C CYS A 6 12.45 39.89 24.52
N TYR A 7 13.06 40.42 23.46
CA TYR A 7 12.87 39.90 22.10
C TYR A 7 13.49 38.51 21.91
N ILE A 8 14.61 38.21 22.59
CA ILE A 8 15.26 36.89 22.57
C ILE A 8 14.45 35.85 23.37
N LEU A 9 13.80 36.27 24.46
CA LEU A 9 12.94 35.38 25.26
C LEU A 9 11.65 35.00 24.51
N ILE A 10 11.08 35.95 23.75
CA ILE A 10 9.87 35.72 22.93
C ILE A 10 10.17 34.83 21.72
N SER A 11 11.36 34.91 21.13
CA SER A 11 11.75 34.03 20.02
C SER A 11 12.01 32.58 20.44
N LEU A 12 12.43 32.34 21.70
CA LEU A 12 12.61 30.99 22.25
C LEU A 12 11.28 30.25 22.53
N PHE A 13 10.17 30.97 22.72
CA PHE A 13 8.83 30.37 22.84
C PHE A 13 8.20 29.96 21.49
N LEU A 14 8.83 30.32 20.37
CA LEU A 14 8.43 29.89 19.03
C LEU A 14 9.11 28.57 18.60
N ILE A 15 9.82 27.89 19.51
CA ILE A 15 10.20 26.49 19.33
C ILE A 15 8.93 25.67 19.45
N SER A 16 8.20 25.65 18.33
CA SER A 16 7.05 24.84 18.00
C SER A 16 7.07 23.54 18.80
N CYS A 17 6.10 23.40 19.68
CA CYS A 17 5.71 22.12 20.25
C CYS A 17 5.37 21.24 19.04
N ASN A 18 6.31 20.39 18.64
CA ASN A 18 6.17 19.52 17.47
C ASN A 18 5.09 18.50 17.82
N SER A 19 3.83 18.87 17.61
CA SER A 19 2.70 18.00 17.91
C SER A 19 2.87 16.77 17.05
N LYS A 20 3.11 15.62 17.70
CA LYS A 20 3.34 14.37 16.98
C LYS A 20 2.08 14.09 16.14
N ALA A 21 2.26 13.60 14.91
CA ALA A 21 1.12 13.23 14.08
C ALA A 21 0.29 12.12 14.76
N PRO A 22 -1.05 12.09 14.59
CA PRO A 22 -1.92 11.10 15.21
C PRO A 22 -1.52 9.67 14.86
N ILE A 23 -0.98 9.49 13.65
CA ILE A 23 -0.36 8.24 13.20
C ILE A 23 0.96 8.52 12.49
N GLU A 24 1.81 7.50 12.42
CA GLU A 24 2.92 7.40 11.49
C GLU A 24 2.68 6.21 10.57
N VAL A 25 2.96 6.36 9.27
CA VAL A 25 2.83 5.27 8.29
C VAL A 25 4.17 4.99 7.64
N LYS A 26 4.60 3.73 7.71
CA LYS A 26 5.83 3.21 7.11
C LYS A 26 5.46 2.14 6.10
N GLN A 27 5.95 2.28 4.87
CA GLN A 27 5.93 1.16 3.94
C GLN A 27 7.04 0.18 4.33
N ILE A 28 6.71 -1.09 4.41
CA ILE A 28 7.67 -2.16 4.72
C ILE A 28 7.74 -3.15 3.55
N VAL A 29 8.86 -3.85 3.44
CA VAL A 29 9.00 -4.89 2.42
C VAL A 29 8.12 -6.07 2.81
N SER A 30 7.14 -6.36 1.95
CA SER A 30 6.19 -7.43 2.20
C SER A 30 6.80 -8.82 1.93
N ASN A 31 6.44 -9.79 2.77
CA ASN A 31 6.67 -11.21 2.53
C ASN A 31 5.46 -11.90 1.89
N GLU A 32 4.46 -11.13 1.45
CA GLU A 32 3.32 -11.67 0.71
C GLU A 32 3.72 -12.13 -0.70
N ILE A 33 2.92 -13.04 -1.25
CA ILE A 33 3.18 -13.67 -2.54
C ILE A 33 2.76 -12.75 -3.69
N VAL A 34 3.67 -12.54 -4.63
CA VAL A 34 3.38 -11.94 -5.94
C VAL A 34 2.60 -12.96 -6.78
N THR A 35 1.53 -12.50 -7.43
CA THR A 35 0.65 -13.40 -8.19
C THR A 35 0.36 -12.92 -9.60
N ILE A 36 0.09 -13.85 -10.50
CA ILE A 36 -0.44 -13.58 -11.84
C ILE A 36 -1.92 -13.99 -11.85
N LEU A 37 -2.76 -13.12 -12.40
CA LEU A 37 -4.22 -13.29 -12.44
C LEU A 37 -4.79 -12.81 -13.79
N PRO A 38 -5.96 -13.31 -14.22
CA PRO A 38 -6.58 -12.87 -15.47
C PRO A 38 -7.00 -11.41 -15.40
N SER A 39 -6.88 -10.68 -16.51
CA SER A 39 -7.38 -9.31 -16.62
C SER A 39 -8.92 -9.29 -16.57
N LEU A 40 -9.48 -8.71 -15.50
CA LEU A 40 -10.93 -8.59 -15.33
C LEU A 40 -11.50 -7.32 -15.99
N LYS A 41 -10.71 -6.24 -16.02
CA LYS A 41 -11.13 -4.96 -16.60
C LYS A 41 -11.21 -5.01 -18.12
N ASN A 42 -10.24 -5.64 -18.75
CA ASN A 42 -10.10 -5.67 -20.20
C ASN A 42 -9.68 -7.08 -20.65
N PRO A 43 -10.61 -8.06 -20.67
CA PRO A 43 -10.32 -9.42 -21.09
C PRO A 43 -9.94 -9.51 -22.59
N SER A 44 -10.18 -8.46 -23.35
CA SER A 44 -9.82 -8.34 -24.77
C SER A 44 -8.35 -8.00 -25.02
N ILE A 45 -7.57 -7.58 -24.00
CA ILE A 45 -6.14 -7.33 -24.17
C ILE A 45 -5.42 -8.69 -24.17
N LYS A 46 -5.27 -9.26 -25.37
CA LYS A 46 -4.79 -10.63 -25.57
C LYS A 46 -3.34 -10.85 -25.14
N ASP A 47 -2.52 -9.81 -25.19
CA ASP A 47 -1.06 -9.92 -25.05
C ASP A 47 -0.52 -9.43 -23.69
N SER A 48 -1.40 -9.04 -22.78
CA SER A 48 -1.02 -8.67 -21.42
C SER A 48 -1.77 -9.47 -20.37
N ILE A 49 -1.20 -9.52 -19.18
CA ILE A 49 -1.77 -10.18 -18.02
C ILE A 49 -1.48 -9.38 -16.76
N VAL A 50 -2.37 -9.49 -15.77
CA VAL A 50 -2.19 -8.77 -14.51
C VAL A 50 -1.16 -9.49 -13.65
N ILE A 51 -0.20 -8.74 -13.14
CA ILE A 51 0.64 -9.12 -12.02
C ILE A 51 0.18 -8.32 -10.81
N SER A 52 -0.16 -8.99 -9.72
CA SER A 52 -0.51 -8.37 -8.44
C SER A 52 0.70 -8.40 -7.53
N ILE A 53 1.18 -7.21 -7.20
CA ILE A 53 2.34 -7.00 -6.33
C ILE A 53 1.83 -6.49 -4.98
N PRO A 54 2.03 -7.26 -3.90
CA PRO A 54 1.54 -6.84 -2.60
C PRO A 54 2.40 -5.72 -2.02
N THR A 55 1.77 -4.67 -1.53
CA THR A 55 2.43 -3.63 -0.71
C THR A 55 1.97 -3.77 0.74
N GLU A 56 2.86 -3.43 1.68
CA GLU A 56 2.59 -3.59 3.10
C GLU A 56 2.96 -2.31 3.85
N PHE A 57 2.07 -1.91 4.77
CA PHE A 57 2.22 -0.70 5.55
C PHE A 57 2.08 -1.01 7.03
N GLU A 58 3.04 -0.56 7.82
CA GLU A 58 2.94 -0.45 9.26
C GLU A 58 2.36 0.92 9.61
N ILE A 59 1.26 0.93 10.36
CA ILE A 59 0.57 2.12 10.84
C ILE A 59 0.75 2.18 12.36
N ILE A 60 1.59 3.09 12.82
CA ILE A 60 1.87 3.33 14.23
C ILE A 60 0.91 4.41 14.72
N ILE A 61 0.23 4.15 15.84
CA ILE A 61 -0.81 5.01 16.40
C ILE A 61 -0.25 5.72 17.63
N ASN A 62 -0.18 7.05 17.56
CA ASN A 62 0.44 7.88 18.60
C ASN A 62 -0.59 8.51 19.56
N TYR A 63 -1.81 8.75 19.09
CA TYR A 63 -2.89 9.40 19.84
C TYR A 63 -4.21 8.66 19.63
N SER A 64 -5.24 9.08 20.37
CA SER A 64 -6.61 8.59 20.17
C SER A 64 -7.07 8.85 18.73
N VAL A 65 -7.36 7.77 18.03
CA VAL A 65 -7.88 7.73 16.66
C VAL A 65 -9.18 6.95 16.72
N SER A 66 -10.22 7.42 16.02
CA SER A 66 -11.52 6.75 15.93
C SER A 66 -11.56 5.80 14.73
N TYR A 67 -11.05 6.24 13.57
CA TYR A 67 -10.88 5.36 12.42
C TYR A 67 -9.77 5.85 11.47
N ILE A 68 -9.29 4.93 10.65
CA ILE A 68 -8.37 5.18 9.53
C ILE A 68 -8.96 4.56 8.27
N ALA A 69 -9.12 5.36 7.22
CA ALA A 69 -9.51 4.93 5.89
C ALA A 69 -8.43 5.31 4.88
N TRP A 70 -8.49 4.73 3.68
CA TRP A 70 -7.49 4.96 2.64
C TRP A 70 -8.08 5.09 1.24
N HIS A 71 -7.30 5.70 0.36
CA HIS A 71 -7.47 5.66 -1.08
C HIS A 71 -6.15 5.31 -1.73
N TYR A 72 -6.14 4.23 -2.51
CA TYR A 72 -5.01 3.85 -3.34
C TYR A 72 -5.13 4.50 -4.71
N SER A 73 -4.03 4.98 -5.27
CA SER A 73 -3.99 5.52 -6.62
C SER A 73 -2.81 4.97 -7.41
N ILE A 74 -3.07 4.68 -8.68
CA ILE A 74 -2.06 4.28 -9.66
C ILE A 74 -1.99 5.35 -10.73
N ASP A 75 -0.79 5.85 -10.99
CA ASP A 75 -0.54 6.94 -11.95
C ASP A 75 -1.50 8.13 -11.76
N GLY A 76 -1.72 8.53 -10.51
CA GLY A 76 -2.65 9.63 -10.14
C GLY A 76 -4.15 9.29 -10.24
N LYS A 77 -4.54 8.13 -10.77
CA LYS A 77 -5.94 7.67 -10.79
C LYS A 77 -6.29 6.94 -9.50
N ILE A 78 -7.27 7.45 -8.76
CA ILE A 78 -7.83 6.76 -7.58
C ILE A 78 -8.52 5.48 -8.02
N LEU A 79 -8.21 4.39 -7.34
CA LEU A 79 -8.81 3.10 -7.55
C LEU A 79 -10.04 2.87 -6.65
N TRP A 80 -10.93 2.00 -7.09
CA TRP A 80 -12.04 1.47 -6.30
C TRP A 80 -11.57 0.34 -5.39
N ASP A 81 -11.93 0.41 -4.10
CA ASP A 81 -11.63 -0.64 -3.12
C ASP A 81 -12.60 -1.82 -3.29
N ASP A 82 -12.36 -2.63 -4.32
CA ASP A 82 -13.21 -3.73 -4.72
C ASP A 82 -12.42 -4.98 -5.16
N PHE A 83 -13.12 -6.03 -5.57
CA PHE A 83 -12.45 -7.26 -6.00
C PHE A 83 -11.69 -7.12 -7.33
N VAL A 84 -11.89 -6.04 -8.07
CA VAL A 84 -11.34 -5.82 -9.42
C VAL A 84 -10.05 -5.01 -9.36
N GLU A 85 -9.99 -3.92 -8.61
CA GLU A 85 -8.85 -2.99 -8.67
C GLU A 85 -7.84 -3.20 -7.54
N TYR A 86 -8.27 -3.21 -6.29
CA TYR A 86 -7.41 -3.56 -5.15
C TYR A 86 -8.22 -3.96 -3.93
N GLN A 87 -7.61 -4.77 -3.06
CA GLN A 87 -8.18 -5.11 -1.76
C GLN A 87 -7.16 -4.91 -0.66
N VAL A 88 -7.63 -4.44 0.49
CA VAL A 88 -6.79 -4.28 1.69
C VAL A 88 -7.16 -5.31 2.73
N TYR A 89 -6.16 -5.84 3.43
CA TYR A 89 -6.31 -6.85 4.47
C TYR A 89 -5.57 -6.44 5.73
N ASN A 90 -6.10 -6.78 6.90
CA ASN A 90 -5.32 -6.77 8.13
C ASN A 90 -4.30 -7.92 8.08
N LYS A 91 -3.02 -7.64 8.33
CA LYS A 91 -1.96 -8.66 8.32
C LYS A 91 -2.23 -9.82 9.28
N GLN A 92 -2.78 -9.53 10.46
CA GLN A 92 -3.10 -10.51 11.49
C GLN A 92 -4.34 -11.35 11.11
N ASN A 93 -5.28 -10.79 10.34
CA ASN A 93 -6.47 -11.49 9.86
C ASN A 93 -6.77 -11.17 8.39
N LYS A 94 -6.34 -12.06 7.51
CA LYS A 94 -6.49 -11.92 6.04
C LYS A 94 -7.73 -12.61 5.48
N THR A 95 -8.67 -13.04 6.33
CA THR A 95 -9.84 -13.83 5.89
C THR A 95 -10.82 -13.02 5.05
N LYS A 96 -10.91 -11.71 5.30
CA LYS A 96 -11.79 -10.78 4.59
C LYS A 96 -11.06 -9.48 4.29
N PRO A 97 -11.37 -8.82 3.17
CA PRO A 97 -10.90 -7.46 2.94
C PRO A 97 -11.50 -6.53 3.99
N ILE A 98 -10.76 -5.47 4.30
CA ILE A 98 -11.19 -4.35 5.14
C ILE A 98 -11.21 -3.08 4.29
N HIS A 99 -12.07 -2.13 4.65
CA HIS A 99 -12.20 -0.83 3.98
C HIS A 99 -11.76 0.35 4.87
N GLN A 100 -11.68 0.08 6.18
CA GLN A 100 -11.20 1.01 7.19
C GLN A 100 -10.76 0.21 8.42
N LEU A 101 -9.90 0.82 9.23
CA LEU A 101 -9.60 0.38 10.59
C LEU A 101 -10.46 1.20 11.54
N ASN A 102 -11.29 0.52 12.33
CA ASN A 102 -12.09 1.13 13.38
C ASN A 102 -11.43 0.91 14.73
N PHE A 103 -11.33 1.98 15.50
CA PHE A 103 -10.74 1.96 16.82
C PHE A 103 -11.81 2.32 17.83
N ASN A 104 -12.24 1.32 18.59
CA ASN A 104 -12.97 1.58 19.83
C ASN A 104 -11.93 1.95 20.89
N GLU A 105 -12.35 2.65 21.95
CA GLU A 105 -11.49 3.12 23.06
C GLU A 105 -10.64 2.01 23.74
N ALA A 106 -10.84 0.74 23.39
CA ALA A 106 -10.20 -0.44 23.97
C ALA A 106 -9.08 -1.10 23.12
N LEU A 107 -8.70 -0.57 21.95
CA LEU A 107 -7.59 -1.16 21.18
C LEU A 107 -6.23 -0.78 21.78
N ASN A 108 -5.57 -1.77 22.39
CA ASN A 108 -4.21 -1.66 22.95
C ASN A 108 -3.09 -1.70 21.90
N ASP A 109 -3.41 -1.97 20.63
CA ASP A 109 -2.41 -2.14 19.58
C ASP A 109 -1.89 -0.78 19.13
N LYS A 110 -0.63 -0.49 19.51
CA LYS A 110 0.09 0.72 19.09
C LYS A 110 0.53 0.70 17.62
N SER A 111 0.42 -0.45 16.95
CA SER A 111 0.82 -0.64 15.56
C SER A 111 -0.09 -1.67 14.89
N ILE A 112 -0.50 -1.37 13.65
CA ILE A 112 -1.28 -2.28 12.80
C ILE A 112 -0.61 -2.38 11.43
N ASN A 113 -0.46 -3.60 10.94
CA ASN A 113 0.03 -3.85 9.59
C ASN A 113 -1.15 -4.14 8.65
N ILE A 114 -1.18 -3.45 7.52
CA ILE A 114 -2.11 -3.72 6.42
C ILE A 114 -1.36 -4.19 5.19
N ILE A 115 -1.98 -5.10 4.44
CA ILE A 115 -1.52 -5.55 3.13
C ILE A 115 -2.48 -5.01 2.09
N ILE A 116 -1.95 -4.49 1.00
CA ILE A 116 -2.70 -4.08 -0.17
C ILE A 116 -2.35 -5.03 -1.31
N LYS A 117 -3.37 -5.62 -1.93
CA LYS A 117 -3.24 -6.43 -3.14
C LYS A 117 -3.84 -5.66 -4.30
N GLU A 118 -3.01 -4.90 -5.00
CA GLU A 118 -3.42 -4.21 -6.22
C GLU A 118 -3.49 -5.20 -7.40
N ARG A 119 -4.35 -4.92 -8.40
CA ARG A 119 -4.62 -5.81 -9.56
C ARG A 119 -4.66 -5.06 -10.89
N ASN A 120 -3.82 -4.05 -11.06
CA ASN A 120 -3.78 -3.15 -12.20
C ASN A 120 -2.45 -3.16 -12.94
N HIS A 121 -1.33 -3.58 -12.33
CA HIS A 121 -0.09 -3.71 -13.09
C HIS A 121 -0.23 -4.77 -14.18
N LEU A 122 0.02 -4.36 -15.42
CA LEU A 122 0.01 -5.24 -16.58
C LEU A 122 1.44 -5.53 -17.01
N ILE A 123 1.72 -6.79 -17.27
CA ILE A 123 2.94 -7.24 -17.94
C ILE A 123 2.57 -7.95 -19.23
N SER A 124 3.50 -7.99 -20.19
CA SER A 124 3.29 -8.78 -21.40
C SER A 124 3.20 -10.27 -21.06
N LYS A 125 2.44 -11.05 -21.83
CA LYS A 125 2.41 -12.51 -21.70
C LYS A 125 3.81 -13.14 -21.84
N LYS A 126 4.67 -12.55 -22.67
CA LYS A 126 6.07 -12.98 -22.82
C LYS A 126 6.83 -12.83 -21.50
N ASN A 127 6.77 -11.67 -20.87
CA ASN A 127 7.43 -11.42 -19.58
C ASN A 127 6.86 -12.34 -18.49
N ALA A 128 5.54 -12.55 -18.50
CA ALA A 128 4.90 -13.49 -17.59
C ALA A 128 5.40 -14.93 -17.80
N GLN A 129 5.54 -15.40 -19.04
CA GLN A 129 6.11 -16.72 -19.35
C GLN A 129 7.57 -16.84 -18.89
N GLU A 130 8.37 -15.79 -19.03
CA GLU A 130 9.74 -15.74 -18.52
C GLU A 130 9.78 -15.86 -16.99
N LEU A 131 8.87 -15.16 -16.28
CA LEU A 131 8.71 -15.31 -14.82
C LEU A 131 8.32 -16.75 -14.44
N LEU A 132 7.37 -17.36 -15.16
CA LEU A 132 6.96 -18.74 -14.89
C LEU A 132 8.13 -19.72 -15.06
N LYS A 133 8.94 -19.57 -16.11
CA LYS A 133 10.14 -20.38 -16.32
C LYS A 133 11.19 -20.15 -15.22
N LYS A 134 11.44 -18.90 -14.86
CA LYS A 134 12.41 -18.52 -13.82
C LYS A 134 12.09 -19.14 -12.46
N TYR A 135 10.81 -19.28 -12.13
CA TYR A 135 10.35 -19.87 -10.86
C TYR A 135 9.94 -21.35 -10.98
N ASP A 136 10.23 -22.01 -12.10
CA ASP A 136 9.90 -23.42 -12.37
C ASP A 136 8.40 -23.75 -12.19
N ILE A 137 7.53 -22.86 -12.71
CA ILE A 137 6.08 -23.00 -12.62
C ILE A 137 5.52 -23.48 -13.95
N ASN A 138 5.09 -24.74 -14.00
CA ASN A 138 4.43 -25.32 -15.16
C ASN A 138 2.91 -25.03 -15.17
N ARG A 139 2.52 -23.80 -15.50
CA ARG A 139 1.12 -23.37 -15.68
C ARG A 139 0.97 -22.60 -17.00
N SER A 140 -0.13 -22.83 -17.70
CA SER A 140 -0.48 -22.05 -18.89
C SER A 140 -1.13 -20.71 -18.52
N LEU A 141 -0.83 -19.67 -19.29
CA LEU A 141 -1.44 -18.34 -19.18
C LEU A 141 -2.71 -18.19 -20.04
N ASP A 142 -2.95 -19.09 -21.00
CA ASP A 142 -3.97 -18.89 -22.03
C ASP A 142 -5.40 -19.23 -21.58
N ASN A 143 -5.54 -20.01 -20.51
CA ASN A 143 -6.82 -20.53 -20.04
C ASN A 143 -7.18 -20.10 -18.61
N LEU A 144 -6.60 -19.00 -18.12
CA LEU A 144 -6.87 -18.50 -16.76
C LEU A 144 -8.31 -17.98 -16.66
N LYS A 145 -9.08 -18.59 -15.76
CA LYS A 145 -10.47 -18.24 -15.46
C LYS A 145 -10.56 -17.28 -14.27
N PHE A 146 -11.71 -16.65 -14.12
CA PHE A 146 -12.02 -15.86 -12.94
C PHE A 146 -11.74 -16.65 -11.65
N LYS A 147 -10.98 -16.06 -10.72
CA LYS A 147 -10.41 -16.64 -9.48
C LYS A 147 -9.17 -17.52 -9.63
N ASP A 148 -8.71 -17.82 -10.85
CA ASP A 148 -7.40 -18.44 -11.01
C ASP A 148 -6.31 -17.48 -10.55
N THR A 149 -5.30 -18.04 -9.88
CA THR A 149 -4.17 -17.28 -9.37
C THR A 149 -2.94 -18.16 -9.48
N ILE A 150 -1.93 -17.70 -10.21
CA ILE A 150 -0.62 -18.34 -10.24
C ILE A 150 0.26 -17.62 -9.22
N LYS A 151 0.75 -18.36 -8.23
CA LYS A 151 1.67 -17.85 -7.21
C LYS A 151 3.09 -17.92 -7.74
N LEU A 152 3.82 -16.81 -7.69
CA LEU A 152 5.22 -16.74 -8.11
C LEU A 152 6.15 -16.99 -6.92
N THR A 153 6.54 -15.92 -6.23
CA THR A 153 7.41 -15.95 -5.06
C THR A 153 7.02 -14.81 -4.12
N THR A 154 7.66 -14.73 -2.95
CA THR A 154 7.44 -13.64 -1.99
C THR A 154 8.00 -12.33 -2.55
N TYR A 155 7.37 -11.20 -2.23
CA TYR A 155 7.72 -9.92 -2.83
C TYR A 155 9.13 -9.44 -2.47
N ASP A 156 9.59 -9.68 -1.24
CA ASP A 156 10.98 -9.46 -0.80
C ASP A 156 12.01 -10.14 -1.71
N LYS A 157 11.75 -11.37 -2.15
CA LYS A 157 12.58 -12.09 -3.12
C LYS A 157 12.37 -11.57 -4.55
N PHE A 158 11.12 -11.41 -4.96
CA PHE A 158 10.75 -10.95 -6.30
C PHE A 158 11.43 -9.63 -6.66
N ARG A 159 11.45 -8.68 -5.72
CA ARG A 159 11.99 -7.34 -6.00
C ARG A 159 13.51 -7.31 -6.19
N ILE A 160 14.22 -8.22 -5.55
CA ILE A 160 15.68 -8.36 -5.68
C ILE A 160 16.02 -9.03 -7.01
N GLU A 161 15.23 -10.04 -7.40
CA GLU A 161 15.49 -10.86 -8.58
C GLU A 161 14.99 -10.22 -9.89
N ASN A 162 14.04 -9.29 -9.85
CA ASN A 162 13.40 -8.69 -11.02
C ASN A 162 13.51 -7.16 -11.03
N LYS A 163 14.70 -6.64 -10.74
CA LYS A 163 14.96 -5.20 -10.56
C LYS A 163 14.51 -4.33 -11.72
N GLU A 164 14.67 -4.79 -12.96
CA GLU A 164 14.25 -4.02 -14.14
C GLU A 164 12.75 -3.73 -14.12
N MET A 165 11.94 -4.77 -13.91
CA MET A 165 10.49 -4.65 -13.79
C MET A 165 10.08 -3.78 -12.59
N ILE A 166 10.77 -3.91 -11.46
CA ILE A 166 10.54 -3.05 -10.27
C ILE A 166 10.90 -1.59 -10.54
N ASN A 167 11.99 -1.33 -11.25
CA ASN A 167 12.39 0.02 -11.62
C ASN A 167 11.36 0.65 -12.55
N ASP A 168 10.75 -0.13 -13.44
CA ASP A 168 9.66 0.35 -14.29
C ASP A 168 8.42 0.73 -13.48
N PHE A 169 8.02 -0.08 -12.49
CA PHE A 169 6.91 0.29 -11.60
C PHE A 169 7.23 1.55 -10.77
N ASN A 170 8.47 1.73 -10.31
CA ASN A 170 8.89 2.93 -9.57
C ASN A 170 8.83 4.24 -10.39
N LYS A 171 8.79 4.15 -11.73
CA LYS A 171 8.58 5.32 -12.60
C LYS A 171 7.13 5.81 -12.55
N ILE A 172 6.18 4.94 -12.19
CA ILE A 172 4.76 5.28 -12.07
C ILE A 172 4.55 6.02 -10.74
N ASN A 173 3.74 7.07 -10.75
CA ASN A 173 3.47 7.86 -9.56
C ASN A 173 2.33 7.25 -8.72
N ASP A 174 2.57 6.04 -8.22
CA ASP A 174 1.62 5.33 -7.38
C ASP A 174 1.68 5.88 -5.95
N SER A 175 0.52 6.03 -5.31
CA SER A 175 0.45 6.51 -3.93
C SER A 175 -0.75 5.97 -3.18
N ILE A 176 -0.67 6.04 -1.85
CA ILE A 176 -1.77 5.79 -0.93
C ILE A 176 -1.97 7.00 -0.02
N LYS A 177 -3.22 7.44 0.08
CA LYS A 177 -3.64 8.52 0.96
C LYS A 177 -4.44 7.94 2.11
N PHE A 178 -4.05 8.24 3.33
CA PHE A 178 -4.80 7.87 4.53
C PHE A 178 -5.55 9.08 5.07
N ARG A 179 -6.82 8.85 5.44
CA ARG A 179 -7.66 9.77 6.19
C ARG A 179 -7.86 9.21 7.58
N VAL A 180 -7.54 10.01 8.58
CA VAL A 180 -7.59 9.66 10.00
C VAL A 180 -8.62 10.54 10.68
N MET A 181 -9.61 9.95 11.32
CA MET A 181 -10.47 10.66 12.27
C MET A 181 -9.85 10.52 13.65
N LYS A 182 -9.47 11.63 14.27
CA LYS A 182 -8.98 11.64 15.65
C LYS A 182 -10.14 11.47 16.63
N GLY A 183 -9.82 11.12 17.87
CA GLY A 183 -10.81 10.99 18.95
C GLY A 183 -11.63 12.25 19.22
N ASP A 184 -11.09 13.44 18.90
CA ASP A 184 -11.78 14.73 19.00
C ASP A 184 -12.70 15.05 17.80
N GLY A 185 -12.80 14.12 16.85
CA GLY A 185 -13.59 14.26 15.62
C GLY A 185 -12.90 15.03 14.49
N SER A 186 -11.72 15.62 14.72
CA SER A 186 -10.96 16.31 13.67
C SER A 186 -10.29 15.32 12.70
N PHE A 187 -10.04 15.76 11.47
CA PHE A 187 -9.38 14.95 10.45
C PHE A 187 -7.88 15.25 10.33
N PHE A 188 -7.10 14.21 10.06
CA PHE A 188 -5.70 14.29 9.64
C PHE A 188 -5.51 13.46 8.37
N TYR A 189 -4.64 13.94 7.48
CA TYR A 189 -4.39 13.31 6.20
C TYR A 189 -2.89 13.07 6.03
N ILE A 190 -2.53 11.93 5.47
CA ILE A 190 -1.15 11.59 5.13
C ILE A 190 -1.11 10.91 3.78
N ASP A 191 -0.20 11.37 2.91
CA ASP A 191 0.05 10.81 1.59
C ASP A 191 1.40 10.08 1.60
N LYS A 192 1.44 8.92 0.95
CA LYS A 192 2.64 8.10 0.82
C LYS A 192 2.77 7.64 -0.63
N LYS A 193 3.85 8.06 -1.28
CA LYS A 193 4.30 7.45 -2.54
C LYS A 193 4.66 5.98 -2.29
N ILE A 194 4.23 5.10 -3.18
CA ILE A 194 4.63 3.69 -3.19
C ILE A 194 6.05 3.58 -3.72
N ASN A 195 6.91 2.91 -2.96
CA ASN A 195 8.26 2.55 -3.39
C ASN A 195 8.28 1.06 -3.68
N TRP A 196 8.36 0.68 -4.96
CA TRP A 196 8.37 -0.71 -5.40
C TRP A 196 9.74 -1.38 -5.17
#